data_AF-A0A3M1S3E0-F1
#
_entry.id   AF-A0A3M1S3E0-F1
#
_cell.length_a   1.000
_cell.length_b   1.000
_cell.length_c   1.000
_cell.angle_alpha   90.00
_cell.angle_beta   90.00
_cell.angle_gamma   90.00
#
_symmetry.space_group_name_H-M   'P 1'
#
loop_
_entity.id
_entity.type
_entity.pdbx_description
1 polymer ?
#
loop_
_entity_poly.entity_id
_entity_poly.type
_entity_poly.pdbx_seq_one_letter_code
_entity_poly.pdbx_strand_id
1 'polypeptide(L)'
;MATMEETEIELTHLLEELTEGEYGIQQLKEDITDKILGNHKEDSVVEKIRRHSKTNLITHPRFMCLFMRYWDHIDREMKQNQ
;
A
#
# COMPACT_ATOMS: atom_id res chain seq x y z
N MET A 1 -2.40 18.10 7.90
CA MET A 1 -1.79 16.83 7.44
C MET A 1 -2.83 15.75 7.66
N ALA A 2 -3.06 14.87 6.68
CA ALA A 2 -4.02 13.78 6.86
C ALA A 2 -3.54 12.80 7.94
N THR A 3 -4.46 12.24 8.72
CA THR A 3 -4.16 11.21 9.70
C THR A 3 -3.89 9.87 9.01
N MET A 4 -3.35 8.90 9.76
CA MET A 4 -3.17 7.54 9.25
C MET A 4 -4.52 6.91 8.90
N GLU A 5 -5.53 7.07 9.74
CA GLU A 5 -6.89 6.57 9.51
C GLU A 5 -7.51 7.16 8.25
N GLU A 6 -7.40 8.48 8.03
CA GLU A 6 -7.86 9.13 6.79
C GLU A 6 -7.15 8.57 5.55
N THR A 7 -5.84 8.32 5.67
CA THR A 7 -5.03 7.75 4.59
C THR A 7 -5.42 6.31 4.28
N GLU A 8 -5.68 5.48 5.31
CA GLU A 8 -6.12 4.09 5.15
C GLU A 8 -7.49 3.99 4.48
N ILE A 9 -8.46 4.81 4.89
CA ILE A 9 -9.79 4.85 4.27
C ILE A 9 -9.68 5.20 2.78
N GLU A 10 -8.92 6.26 2.46
CA GLU A 10 -8.79 6.69 1.07
C GLU A 10 -8.05 5.65 0.20
N LEU A 11 -6.99 5.06 0.74
CA LEU A 11 -6.22 4.03 0.05
C LEU A 11 -7.01 2.74 -0.12
N THR A 12 -7.87 2.38 0.84
CA THR A 12 -8.78 1.23 0.75
C THR A 12 -9.76 1.38 -0.41
N HIS A 13 -10.47 2.52 -0.48
CA HIS A 13 -11.39 2.77 -1.58
C HIS A 13 -10.68 2.76 -2.95
N LEU A 14 -9.47 3.33 -3.01
CA LEU A 14 -8.72 3.39 -4.26
C LEU A 14 -8.19 2.02 -4.69
N LEU A 15 -7.78 1.16 -3.74
CA LEU A 15 -7.44 -0.22 -4.02
C LEU A 15 -8.65 -1.00 -4.54
N GLU A 16 -9.81 -0.84 -3.90
CA GLU A 16 -11.04 -1.50 -4.34
C GLU A 16 -11.43 -1.09 -5.76
N GLU A 17 -11.37 0.21 -6.08
CA GLU A 17 -11.64 0.74 -7.42
C GLU A 17 -10.67 0.18 -8.48
N LEU A 18 -9.37 0.10 -8.17
CA LEU A 18 -8.33 -0.22 -9.15
C LEU A 18 -8.05 -1.72 -9.29
N THR A 19 -8.53 -2.53 -8.34
CA THR A 19 -8.30 -3.97 -8.28
C THR A 19 -9.59 -4.79 -8.26
N GLU A 20 -10.75 -4.14 -8.31
CA GLU A 20 -12.05 -4.80 -8.20
C GLU A 20 -12.19 -5.62 -6.89
N GLY A 21 -11.55 -5.14 -5.81
CA GLY A 21 -11.56 -5.77 -4.49
C GLY A 21 -10.61 -6.97 -4.34
N GLU A 22 -9.74 -7.23 -5.31
CA GLU A 22 -8.79 -8.36 -5.26
C GLU A 22 -7.75 -8.20 -4.13
N TYR A 23 -7.39 -6.96 -3.77
CA TYR A 23 -6.40 -6.66 -2.74
C TYR A 23 -6.89 -5.61 -1.74
N GLY A 24 -6.67 -5.89 -0.45
CA GLY A 24 -7.05 -5.00 0.65
C GLY A 24 -5.88 -4.25 1.27
N ILE A 25 -6.23 -3.27 2.11
CA ILE A 25 -5.26 -2.44 2.85
C ILE A 25 -4.41 -3.26 3.82
N GLN A 26 -4.95 -4.33 4.40
CA GLN A 26 -4.22 -5.21 5.31
C GLN A 26 -3.09 -5.95 4.61
N GLN A 27 -3.34 -6.53 3.43
CA GLN A 27 -2.28 -7.20 2.66
C GLN A 27 -1.21 -6.19 2.23
N LEU A 28 -1.61 -4.97 1.85
CA LEU A 28 -0.66 -3.91 1.53
C LEU A 28 0.21 -3.52 2.74
N LYS A 29 -0.39 -3.42 3.94
CA LYS A 29 0.33 -3.14 5.18
C LYS A 29 1.36 -4.23 5.50
N GLU A 30 0.97 -5.50 5.36
CA GLU A 30 1.88 -6.64 5.55
C GLU A 30 3.07 -6.56 4.59
N ASP A 31 2.83 -6.31 3.31
CA ASP A 31 3.90 -6.21 2.32
C ASP A 31 4.87 -5.05 2.58
N ILE A 32 4.34 -3.89 2.99
CA ILE A 32 5.17 -2.74 3.38
C ILE A 32 6.02 -3.10 4.59
N THR A 33 5.41 -3.72 5.61
CA THR A 33 6.09 -4.13 6.84
C THR A 33 7.21 -5.12 6.55
N ASP A 34 6.93 -6.15 5.75
CA ASP A 34 7.91 -7.13 5.32
C ASP A 34 9.06 -6.49 4.53
N LYS A 35 8.74 -5.56 3.63
CA LYS A 35 9.75 -4.78 2.90
C LYS A 35 10.66 -3.98 3.82
N ILE A 36 10.10 -3.30 4.82
CA ILE A 36 10.86 -2.51 5.81
C ILE A 36 11.78 -3.41 6.63
N LEU A 37 11.30 -4.61 7.00
CA LEU A 37 12.08 -5.61 7.74
C LEU A 37 13.13 -6.33 6.87
N GLY A 38 13.21 -6.05 5.57
CA GLY A 38 14.15 -6.69 4.64
C GLY A 38 13.68 -8.05 4.10
N ASN A 39 12.44 -8.46 4.41
CA ASN A 39 11.83 -9.69 3.91
C ASN A 39 11.17 -9.44 2.55
N HIS A 40 11.93 -9.53 1.45
CA HIS A 40 11.33 -9.40 0.12
C HIS A 40 10.45 -10.59 -0.23
N LYS A 41 9.16 -10.30 -0.43
CA LYS A 41 8.22 -11.18 -1.13
C LYS A 41 8.19 -10.80 -2.60
N GLU A 42 8.40 -11.78 -3.49
CA GLU A 42 8.22 -11.59 -4.94
C GLU A 42 6.75 -11.38 -5.34
N ASP A 43 5.83 -11.64 -4.41
CA ASP A 43 4.39 -11.74 -4.65
C ASP A 43 3.60 -10.67 -3.85
N SER A 44 4.16 -9.45 -3.77
CA SER A 44 3.52 -8.32 -3.10
C SER A 44 2.29 -7.83 -3.88
N VAL A 45 1.34 -7.22 -3.19
CA VAL A 45 0.14 -6.55 -3.71
C VAL A 45 0.48 -5.63 -4.89
N VAL A 46 1.55 -4.82 -4.78
CA VAL A 46 1.96 -3.92 -5.86
C VAL A 46 2.42 -4.71 -7.11
N GLU A 47 3.20 -5.79 -6.94
CA GLU A 47 3.63 -6.64 -8.05
C GLU A 47 2.50 -7.47 -8.64
N LYS A 48 1.58 -7.96 -7.80
CA LYS A 48 0.38 -8.66 -8.24
C LYS A 48 -0.51 -7.78 -9.08
N ILE A 49 -0.75 -6.56 -8.63
CA ILE A 49 -1.60 -5.62 -9.38
C ILE A 49 -0.92 -5.19 -10.67
N ARG A 50 0.41 -5.00 -10.66
CA ARG A 50 1.18 -4.79 -11.89
C ARG A 50 1.02 -5.94 -12.89
N ARG A 51 0.85 -7.19 -12.42
CA ARG A 51 0.68 -8.39 -13.27
C ARG A 51 -0.76 -8.65 -13.71
N HIS A 52 -1.75 -8.39 -12.85
CA HIS A 52 -3.16 -8.74 -13.07
C HIS A 52 -4.00 -7.59 -13.61
N SER A 53 -3.73 -6.36 -13.17
CA SER A 53 -4.56 -5.24 -13.58
C SER A 53 -4.20 -4.77 -14.98
N LYS A 54 -5.23 -4.47 -15.78
CA LYS A 54 -5.10 -3.66 -17.00
C LYS A 54 -4.62 -2.23 -16.71
N THR A 55 -4.71 -1.82 -15.44
CA THR A 55 -4.39 -0.49 -14.94
C THR A 55 -3.12 -0.56 -14.10
N ASN A 56 -2.08 0.13 -14.54
CA ASN A 56 -0.82 0.15 -13.80
C ASN A 56 -0.95 1.09 -12.58
N LEU A 57 -1.18 0.53 -11.38
CA LEU A 57 -1.32 1.28 -10.12
C LEU A 57 -0.17 2.27 -9.89
N ILE A 58 1.03 1.87 -10.26
CA ILE A 58 2.26 2.66 -10.08
C ILE A 58 2.22 3.93 -10.94
N THR A 59 1.41 3.94 -12.00
CA THR A 59 1.19 5.13 -12.84
C THR A 59 0.00 5.97 -12.39
N HIS A 60 -0.79 5.53 -11.39
CA HIS A 60 -1.92 6.28 -10.88
C HIS A 60 -1.45 7.30 -9.83
N PRO A 61 -1.42 8.62 -10.13
CA PRO A 61 -0.73 9.60 -9.28
C PRO A 61 -1.30 9.69 -7.86
N ARG A 62 -2.62 9.57 -7.74
CA ARG A 62 -3.31 9.58 -6.43
C ARG A 62 -2.95 8.35 -5.60
N PHE A 63 -2.80 7.18 -6.23
CA PHE A 63 -2.38 5.97 -5.53
C PHE A 63 -0.95 6.12 -5.03
N MET A 64 -0.03 6.58 -5.89
CA MET A 64 1.36 6.80 -5.50
C MET A 64 1.51 7.78 -4.34
N CYS A 65 0.75 8.88 -4.35
CA CYS A 65 0.75 9.85 -3.24
C CYS A 65 0.27 9.23 -1.92
N LEU A 66 -0.84 8.48 -1.95
CA LEU A 66 -1.40 7.83 -0.76
C LEU A 66 -0.49 6.70 -0.27
N PHE A 67 0.03 5.89 -1.17
CA PHE A 67 0.95 4.79 -0.88
C PHE A 67 2.22 5.30 -0.19
N MET A 68 2.87 6.34 -0.73
CA MET A 68 4.07 6.92 -0.11
C MET A 68 3.78 7.50 1.28
N ARG A 69 2.63 8.15 1.47
CA ARG A 69 2.21 8.65 2.79
C ARG A 69 1.96 7.50 3.76
N TYR A 70 1.28 6.46 3.31
CA TYR A 70 0.99 5.28 4.13
C TYR A 70 2.26 4.53 4.52
N TRP A 71 3.20 4.40 3.59
CA TRP A 71 4.54 3.88 3.83
C TRP A 71 5.25 4.65 4.94
N ASP A 72 5.28 5.99 4.84
CA ASP A 72 5.90 6.85 5.85
C ASP A 72 5.26 6.67 7.24
N HIS A 73 3.94 6.47 7.31
CA HIS A 73 3.26 6.17 8.58
C HIS A 73 3.75 4.85 9.17
N ILE A 74 3.75 3.77 8.38
CA ILE A 74 4.17 2.44 8.84
C ILE A 74 5.65 2.44 9.25
N ASP A 75 6.54 3.05 8.45
CA ASP A 75 7.97 3.15 8.77
C ASP A 75 8.21 3.89 10.10
N ARG A 76 7.44 4.94 10.38
CA ARG A 76 7.48 5.64 11.67
C ARG A 76 6.95 4.79 12.82
N GLU A 77 5.82 4.10 12.64
CA GLU A 77 5.27 3.17 13.65
C GLU A 77 6.29 2.09 14.01
N MET A 78 6.94 1.50 13.00
CA MET A 78 7.94 0.46 13.18
C MET A 78 9.18 0.96 13.92
N LYS A 79 9.66 2.17 13.61
CA LYS A 79 10.82 2.78 14.28
C LYS A 79 10.54 3.23 15.71
N GLN A 80 9.29 3.54 16.06
CA GLN A 80 8.90 3.89 17.44
C GLN A 80 8.79 2.65 18.35
N ASN A 81 8.59 1.47 17.77
CA ASN A 81 8.47 0.20 18.49
C ASN A 81 9.80 -0.58 18.62
N GLN A 82 10.93 0.01 18.20
CA GLN A 82 12.30 -0.52 18.37
C GLN A 82 13.08 0.31 19.37
#